data_AF-A0A1G2ZEU7-F1
#
_entry.id   AF-A0A1G2ZEU7-F1
#
_cell.length_a   1.000
_cell.length_b   1.000
_cell.length_c   1.000
_cell.angle_alpha   90.00
_cell.angle_beta   90.00
_cell.angle_gamma   90.00
#
_symmetry.space_group_name_H-M   'P 1'
#
loop_
_entity.id
_entity.type
_entity.pdbx_description
1 polymer ?
#
loop_
_entity_poly.entity_id
_entity_poly.type
_entity_poly.pdbx_seq_one_letter_code
_entity_poly.pdbx_strand_id
1 'polypeptide(L)'
;MSITTIYKCDKCGNEQNSGKKFWTVYVMISGEYYTQSIQKEIYVCQLCLESFGILVPREKVEALPPPPTVEDLIREIMSMVQE
;
A
#
# COMPACT_ATOMS: atom_id res chain seq x y z
N MET A 1 8.48 23.54 -13.09
CA MET A 1 9.37 22.45 -12.63
C MET A 1 8.54 21.49 -11.81
N SER A 2 8.43 20.23 -12.22
CA SER A 2 7.71 19.18 -11.49
C SER A 2 8.72 18.30 -10.73
N ILE A 3 8.54 18.13 -9.42
CA ILE A 3 9.35 17.21 -8.63
C ILE A 3 8.66 15.84 -8.68
N THR A 4 9.34 14.83 -9.24
CA THR A 4 8.88 13.44 -9.24
C THR A 4 9.62 12.66 -8.16
N THR A 5 8.89 12.05 -7.23
CA THR A 5 9.46 11.16 -6.21
C THR A 5 9.48 9.73 -6.76
N ILE A 6 10.66 9.12 -6.82
CA ILE A 6 10.86 7.73 -7.25
C ILE A 6 11.24 6.90 -6.03
N TYR A 7 10.51 5.82 -5.77
CA TYR A 7 10.78 4.87 -4.72
C TYR A 7 11.53 3.68 -5.30
N LYS A 8 12.68 3.32 -4.72
CA LYS A 8 13.53 2.21 -5.18
C LYS A 8 13.64 1.14 -4.12
N CYS A 9 13.57 -0.13 -4.53
CA CYS A 9 13.73 -1.27 -3.64
C CYS A 9 15.21 -1.63 -3.46
N ASP A 10 15.67 -1.71 -2.21
CA ASP A 10 17.05 -2.08 -1.88
C ASP A 10 17.38 -3.54 -2.20
N LYS A 11 16.37 -4.42 -2.26
CA LYS A 11 16.56 -5.84 -2.55
C LYS A 11 16.62 -6.16 -4.04
N CYS A 12 15.67 -5.66 -4.82
CA CYS A 12 15.54 -6.01 -6.25
C CYS A 12 15.85 -4.86 -7.22
N GLY A 13 16.03 -3.64 -6.72
CA GLY A 13 16.30 -2.46 -7.53
C GLY A 13 15.08 -1.88 -8.26
N ASN A 14 13.90 -2.49 -8.14
CA ASN A 14 12.69 -2.01 -8.82
C ASN A 14 12.29 -0.61 -8.34
N GLU A 15 11.90 0.22 -9.30
CA GLU A 15 11.50 1.61 -9.10
C GLU A 15 9.99 1.76 -9.29
N GLN A 16 9.34 2.56 -8.45
CA GLN A 16 7.93 2.93 -8.60
C GLN A 16 7.72 4.40 -8.27
N ASN A 17 6.75 5.02 -8.93
CA ASN A 17 6.36 6.41 -8.67
C ASN A 17 5.40 6.54 -7.49
N SER A 18 5.06 5.44 -6.82
CA SER A 18 4.12 5.41 -5.70
C SER A 18 4.69 4.63 -4.51
N GLY A 19 4.71 5.26 -3.34
CA GLY A 19 5.15 4.63 -2.08
C GLY A 19 4.15 3.64 -1.48
N LYS A 20 2.94 3.51 -2.04
CA LYS A 20 1.85 2.68 -1.47
C LYS A 20 2.18 1.17 -1.35
N LYS A 21 3.27 0.71 -1.98
CA LYS A 21 3.73 -0.69 -1.96
C LYS A 21 5.19 -0.83 -1.57
N PHE A 22 5.65 0.05 -0.68
CA PHE A 22 6.97 0.01 -0.09
C PHE A 22 6.90 0.01 1.44
N TRP A 23 7.78 -0.78 2.05
CA TRP A 23 7.89 -0.91 3.50
C TRP A 23 9.34 -0.74 3.94
N THR A 24 9.49 -0.07 5.07
CA THR A 24 10.73 -0.06 5.84
C THR A 24 10.80 -1.34 6.67
N VAL A 25 11.89 -2.07 6.57
CA VAL A 25 12.18 -3.26 7.37
C VAL A 25 13.47 -3.05 8.14
N TYR A 26 13.49 -3.51 9.38
CA TYR A 26 14.69 -3.54 10.21
C TYR A 26 15.22 -4.96 10.31
N VAL A 27 16.45 -5.15 9.87
CA VAL A 27 17.18 -6.40 10.06
C VAL A 27 18.06 -6.25 11.28
N MET A 28 17.79 -7.05 12.31
CA MET A 28 18.60 -7.08 13.52
C MET A 28 19.37 -8.39 13.60
N ILE A 29 20.69 -8.29 13.78
CA ILE A 29 21.54 -9.43 14.11
C ILE A 29 21.91 -9.31 15.58
N SER A 30 21.54 -10.32 16.35
CA SER A 30 21.92 -10.48 17.75
C SER A 30 22.34 -11.92 18.01
N GLY A 31 23.20 -12.13 19.01
CA GLY A 31 23.61 -13.46 19.44
C GLY A 31 24.49 -13.39 20.68
N GLU A 32 24.65 -14.54 21.35
CA GLU A 32 25.32 -14.64 22.65
C GLU A 32 26.79 -14.17 22.64
N TYR A 33 27.44 -14.27 21.48
CA TYR A 33 28.82 -13.85 21.26
C TYR A 33 28.96 -12.43 20.68
N TYR A 34 27.85 -11.75 20.40
CA TYR A 34 27.86 -10.37 19.89
C TYR A 34 27.65 -9.42 21.07
N THR A 35 28.65 -8.60 21.36
CA THR A 35 28.58 -7.56 22.41
C THR A 35 27.58 -6.45 22.09
N GLN A 36 27.19 -6.29 20.82
CA GLN A 36 26.19 -5.31 20.38
C GLN A 36 25.31 -5.91 19.27
N SER A 37 24.02 -5.60 19.31
CA SER A 37 23.10 -5.91 18.22
C SER A 37 23.31 -4.93 17.07
N ILE A 38 23.44 -5.46 15.86
CA ILE A 38 23.56 -4.66 14.64
C ILE A 38 22.17 -4.55 14.04
N GLN A 39 21.66 -3.33 13.92
CA GLN A 39 20.39 -3.06 13.25
C GLN A 39 20.66 -2.32 11.93
N LYS A 40 20.05 -2.81 10.85
CA LYS A 40 20.08 -2.16 9.54
C LYS A 40 18.67 -1.92 9.03
N GLU A 41 18.41 -0.69 8.63
CA GLU A 41 17.18 -0.29 7.95
C GLU A 41 17.30 -0.56 6.44
N ILE A 42 16.26 -1.15 5.84
CA ILE A 42 16.16 -1.39 4.40
C ILE A 42 14.75 -1.06 3.88
N TYR A 43 14.67 -0.56 2.65
CA TYR A 43 13.43 -0.22 1.95
C TYR A 43 13.09 -1.28 0.91
N VAL A 44 11.95 -1.95 1.05
CA VAL A 44 11.60 -3.11 0.20
C VAL A 44 10.19 -3.03 -0.38
N CYS A 45 10.05 -3.52 -1.61
CA CYS A 45 8.76 -3.61 -2.26
C CYS A 45 7.96 -4.81 -1.74
N GLN A 46 6.65 -4.83 -2.01
CA GLN A 46 5.73 -5.88 -1.56
C GLN A 46 6.22 -7.30 -1.86
N LEU A 47 6.64 -7.55 -3.11
CA LEU A 47 7.10 -8.87 -3.55
C LEU A 47 8.35 -9.33 -2.79
N CYS A 48 9.26 -8.39 -2.51
CA CYS A 48 10.47 -8.66 -1.76
C CYS A 48 10.18 -8.92 -0.28
N LEU A 49 9.19 -8.22 0.26
CA LEU A 49 8.69 -8.39 1.62
C LEU A 49 8.01 -9.76 1.80
N GLU A 50 7.17 -10.16 0.85
CA GLU A 50 6.55 -11.50 0.80
C GLU A 50 7.61 -12.61 0.70
N SER A 51 8.73 -12.36 -0.01
CA SER A 51 9.86 -13.29 -0.07
C SER A 51 10.58 -13.47 1.27
N PHE A 52 10.45 -12.54 2.21
CA PHE A 52 10.93 -12.71 3.59
C PHE A 52 9.94 -13.47 4.47
N GLY A 53 8.79 -13.90 3.91
CA GLY A 53 7.70 -14.53 4.66
C GLY A 53 6.79 -13.53 5.37
N ILE A 54 6.95 -12.23 5.11
CA ILE A 54 6.13 -11.16 5.70
C ILE A 54 4.95 -10.89 4.76
N LEU A 55 3.77 -11.38 5.13
CA LEU A 55 2.54 -11.15 4.38
C LEU A 55 1.91 -9.82 4.79
N VAL A 56 1.72 -8.92 3.83
CA VAL A 56 0.99 -7.67 4.08
C VAL A 56 -0.49 -7.87 3.74
N PRO A 57 -1.42 -7.46 4.62
CA PRO A 57 -2.83 -7.42 4.28
C PRO A 57 -3.02 -6.59 3.02
N ARG A 58 -3.61 -7.19 1.98
CA ARG A 58 -4.08 -6.41 0.84
C ARG A 58 -5.21 -5.54 1.36
N GLU A 59 -5.03 -4.23 1.29
CA GLU A 59 -6.11 -3.28 1.54
C GLU A 59 -7.29 -3.73 0.68
N LYS A 60 -8.39 -4.13 1.33
CA LYS A 60 -9.62 -4.44 0.60
C LYS A 60 -9.98 -3.15 -0.09
N VAL A 61 -9.92 -3.16 -1.42
CA VAL A 61 -10.56 -2.12 -2.21
C VAL A 61 -12.03 -2.21 -1.82
N GLU A 62 -12.49 -1.32 -0.93
CA GLU A 62 -13.91 -1.18 -0.67
C GLU A 62 -14.54 -0.93 -2.03
N ALA A 63 -15.41 -1.87 -2.44
CA ALA A 63 -16.17 -1.68 -3.66
C ALA A 63 -16.94 -0.37 -3.47
N LEU A 64 -16.60 0.63 -4.29
CA LEU A 64 -17.41 1.83 -4.38
C LEU A 64 -18.86 1.37 -4.58
N PRO A 65 -19.84 1.94 -3.86
CA PRO A 65 -21.24 1.60 -4.09
C PRO A 65 -21.52 1.74 -5.58
N PRO A 66 -22.27 0.79 -6.18
CA PRO A 66 -22.57 0.86 -7.59
C PRO A 66 -23.18 2.24 -7.89
N PRO A 67 -22.82 2.87 -9.01
CA PRO A 67 -23.42 4.15 -9.39
C PRO A 67 -24.94 3.99 -9.43
N PRO A 68 -25.71 5.01 -9.02
CA PRO A 68 -27.16 4.94 -9.01
C PRO A 68 -27.67 4.56 -10.41
N THR A 69 -28.67 3.69 -10.44
CA THR A 69 -29.28 3.32 -11.71
C THR A 69 -30.18 4.46 -12.20
N VAL A 70 -30.49 4.47 -13.49
CA VAL A 70 -31.45 5.43 -14.05
C VAL A 70 -32.81 5.34 -13.37
N GLU A 71 -33.19 4.15 -12.90
CA GLU A 71 -34.44 3.88 -12.18
C GLU A 71 -34.46 4.54 -10.78
N ASP A 72 -33.31 4.61 -10.12
CA ASP A 72 -33.16 5.30 -8.83
C ASP A 72 -33.30 6.81 -9.01
N LEU A 73 -32.69 7.36 -10.07
CA LEU A 73 -32.81 8.78 -10.43
C LEU A 73 -34.27 9.16 -10.77
N ILE A 74 -34.98 8.30 -11.50
CA ILE A 74 -36.39 8.53 -11.84
C ILE A 74 -37.26 8.55 -10.57
N ARG A 75 -37.03 7.64 -9.61
CA ARG A 75 -37.78 7.63 -8.34
C ARG A 75 -37.50 8.87 -7.50
N GLU A 76 -36.26 9.31 -7.44
CA GLU A 76 -35.87 10.52 -6.70
C GLU A 76 -36.54 11.77 -7.29
N ILE A 77 -36.53 11.92 -8.62
CA ILE A 77 -37.24 13.01 -9.31
C ILE A 77 -38.75 12.96 -9.02
N MET A 78 -39.36 11.77 -9.07
CA MET A 78 -40.79 11.64 -8.78
C MET A 78 -41.14 11.99 -7.33
N SER A 79 -40.26 11.70 -6.38
CA SER A 79 -40.47 12.05 -4.97
C SER A 79 -40.36 13.55 -4.71
N MET A 80 -39.48 14.27 -5.43
CA MET A 80 -39.35 15.73 -5.31
C MET A 80 -40.51 16.53 -5.92
N VAL A 81 -41.31 15.89 -6.78
CA VAL A 81 -42.45 16.53 -7.47
C VAL A 81 -43.75 16.45 -6.62
N GLN A 82 -43.76 15.69 -5.52
CA GLN A 82 -44.94 15.50 -4.67
C GLN A 82 -44.97 16.39 -3.40
N GLU A 83 -43.97 17.24 -3.18
CA GLU A 83 -43.99 18.32 -2.17
C GLU A 83 -44.43 19.68 -2.76
#